data_AF-A0A1F7IM93-F1
#
_entry.id   AF-A0A1F7IM93-F1
#
_cell.length_a   1.000
_cell.length_b   1.000
_cell.length_c   1.000
_cell.angle_alpha   90.00
_cell.angle_beta   90.00
_cell.angle_gamma   90.00
#
_symmetry.space_group_name_H-M   'P 1'
#
loop_
_entity.id
_entity.type
_entity.pdbx_description
1 polymer ?
#
loop_
_entity_poly.entity_id
_entity_poly.type
_entity_poly.pdbx_seq_one_letter_code
_entity_poly.pdbx_strand_id
1 'polypeptide(L)'
;MSTHICEALVVSCIDFRLQKKIQKWLSKNFKNKAYDYVGFAGASKDLKIILKQLDISVRLHKIKQVVLIHHEDCGAYGKDSTPENHARDLKKAKKKITKLYPKLQTNLYYLHLDGKFDEVK
;
A
#
# COMPACT_ATOMS: atom_id res chain seq x y z
N MET A 1 13.44 20.33 -16.83
CA MET A 1 13.41 19.06 -16.08
C MET A 1 12.07 18.40 -16.35
N SER A 2 12.07 17.18 -16.87
CA SER A 2 10.86 16.43 -17.17
C SER A 2 10.09 16.16 -15.87
N THR A 3 8.88 16.69 -15.72
CA THR A 3 8.00 16.35 -14.61
C THR A 3 7.49 14.93 -14.80
N HIS A 4 8.08 13.98 -14.10
CA HIS A 4 7.61 12.60 -14.04
C HIS A 4 6.44 12.53 -13.05
N ILE A 5 5.20 12.65 -13.53
CA ILE A 5 4.01 12.54 -12.69
C ILE A 5 3.55 11.09 -12.65
N CYS A 6 3.32 10.54 -11.47
CA CYS A 6 2.63 9.26 -11.30
C CYS A 6 1.38 9.44 -10.44
N GLU A 7 0.38 8.59 -10.65
CA GLU A 7 -0.94 8.74 -10.03
C GLU A 7 -0.91 8.32 -8.56
N ALA A 8 -0.12 7.28 -8.25
CA ALA A 8 -0.17 6.61 -6.96
C ALA A 8 1.19 6.08 -6.48
N LEU A 9 1.29 5.92 -5.17
CA LEU A 9 2.23 4.98 -4.56
C LEU A 9 1.45 3.73 -4.09
N VAL A 10 1.89 2.56 -4.52
CA VAL A 10 1.36 1.26 -4.08
C VAL A 10 2.36 0.62 -3.13
N VAL A 11 1.90 0.19 -1.96
CA VAL A 11 2.74 -0.46 -0.94
C VAL A 11 2.16 -1.85 -0.66
N SER A 12 2.99 -2.88 -0.78
CA SER A 12 2.60 -4.27 -0.48
C SER A 12 3.69 -5.00 0.30
N CYS A 13 3.35 -6.21 0.76
CA CYS A 13 4.37 -7.15 1.21
C CYS A 13 5.21 -7.66 0.04
N ILE A 14 6.44 -8.08 0.31
CA ILE A 14 7.33 -8.76 -0.64
C ILE A 14 6.92 -10.22 -0.92
N ASP A 15 5.93 -10.74 -0.19
CA ASP A 15 5.48 -12.14 -0.24
C ASP A 15 5.17 -12.60 -1.68
N PHE A 16 5.93 -13.60 -2.15
CA PHE A 16 5.85 -14.09 -3.53
C PHE A 16 4.49 -14.72 -3.87
N ARG A 17 3.74 -15.21 -2.87
CA ARG A 17 2.43 -15.86 -3.05
C ARG A 17 1.38 -14.89 -3.61
N LEU A 18 1.64 -13.59 -3.50
CA LEU A 18 0.69 -12.52 -3.80
C LEU A 18 1.04 -11.71 -5.04
N GLN A 19 2.29 -11.73 -5.50
CA GLN A 19 2.78 -10.84 -6.56
C GLN A 19 1.94 -10.92 -7.83
N LYS A 20 1.59 -12.13 -8.31
CA LYS A 20 0.72 -12.30 -9.49
C LYS A 20 -0.70 -11.75 -9.28
N LYS A 21 -1.25 -11.89 -8.07
CA LYS A 21 -2.59 -11.40 -7.72
C LYS A 21 -2.62 -9.87 -7.66
N ILE A 22 -1.60 -9.28 -7.03
CA ILE A 22 -1.40 -7.83 -6.98
C ILE A 22 -1.20 -7.26 -8.38
N GLN A 23 -0.34 -7.87 -9.21
CA GLN A 23 -0.14 -7.42 -10.59
C GLN A 23 -1.44 -7.45 -11.39
N LYS A 24 -2.22 -8.54 -11.31
CA LYS A 24 -3.52 -8.64 -11.98
C LYS A 24 -4.49 -7.55 -11.50
N TRP A 25 -4.54 -7.29 -10.19
CA TRP A 25 -5.37 -6.24 -9.62
C TRP A 25 -4.93 -4.85 -10.07
N LEU A 26 -3.62 -4.57 -10.10
CA LEU A 26 -3.06 -3.29 -10.57
C LEU A 26 -3.32 -3.07 -12.06
N SER A 27 -3.13 -4.08 -12.91
CA SER A 27 -3.43 -3.96 -14.34
C SER A 27 -4.90 -3.63 -14.62
N LYS A 28 -5.81 -4.06 -13.73
CA LYS A 28 -7.24 -3.73 -13.81
C LYS A 28 -7.55 -2.33 -13.26
N ASN A 29 -7.06 -1.99 -12.07
CA ASN A 29 -7.45 -0.76 -11.34
C ASN A 29 -6.60 0.47 -11.72
N PHE A 30 -5.38 0.26 -12.21
CA PHE A 30 -4.42 1.28 -12.63
C PHE A 30 -4.14 1.20 -14.14
N LYS A 31 -5.09 0.70 -14.95
CA LYS A 31 -4.95 0.67 -16.41
C LYS A 31 -4.60 2.06 -16.94
N ASN A 32 -3.49 2.17 -17.68
CA ASN A 32 -2.95 3.42 -18.23
C ASN A 32 -2.53 4.47 -17.20
N LYS A 33 -2.35 4.11 -15.93
CA LYS A 33 -1.88 5.00 -14.86
C LYS A 33 -0.51 4.54 -14.39
N ALA A 34 0.46 5.46 -14.37
CA ALA A 34 1.75 5.21 -13.75
C ALA A 34 1.61 5.20 -12.23
N TYR A 35 2.36 4.34 -11.56
CA TYR A 35 2.44 4.29 -10.10
C TYR A 35 3.84 3.88 -9.66
N ASP A 36 4.24 4.38 -8.50
CA ASP A 36 5.39 3.86 -7.78
C ASP A 36 5.00 2.59 -7.03
N TYR A 37 5.92 1.64 -6.88
CA TYR A 37 5.67 0.40 -6.17
C TYR A 37 6.74 0.14 -5.11
N VAL A 38 6.30 -0.07 -3.87
CA VAL A 38 7.16 -0.41 -2.74
C VAL A 38 6.75 -1.77 -2.18
N GLY A 39 7.62 -2.76 -2.39
CA GLY A 39 7.55 -4.03 -1.68
C GLY A 39 8.36 -3.95 -0.39
N PHE A 40 7.73 -4.18 0.76
CA PHE A 40 8.40 -4.23 2.06
C PHE A 40 7.83 -5.34 2.94
N ALA A 41 8.66 -6.06 3.70
CA ALA A 41 8.15 -7.14 4.57
C ALA A 41 7.12 -6.59 5.59
N GLY A 42 5.90 -7.13 5.56
CA GLY A 42 4.78 -6.63 6.37
C GLY A 42 4.12 -5.35 5.83
N ALA A 43 4.41 -4.96 4.59
CA ALA A 43 3.87 -3.76 3.94
C ALA A 43 4.05 -2.50 4.79
N SER A 44 2.96 -1.95 5.36
CA SER A 44 3.00 -0.73 6.17
C SER A 44 3.17 -0.95 7.68
N LYS A 45 3.49 -2.19 8.10
CA LYS A 45 3.78 -2.51 9.51
C LYS A 45 4.88 -1.61 10.07
N ASP A 46 6.00 -1.46 9.35
CA ASP A 46 6.99 -0.42 9.64
C ASP A 46 6.63 0.88 8.90
N LEU A 47 5.71 1.63 9.51
CA LEU A 47 5.23 2.88 8.95
C LEU A 47 6.33 3.93 8.80
N LYS A 48 7.39 3.91 9.61
CA LYS A 48 8.46 4.92 9.55
C LYS A 48 9.22 4.80 8.23
N ILE A 49 9.51 3.58 7.79
CA ILE A 49 10.17 3.34 6.50
C ILE A 49 9.26 3.70 5.34
N ILE A 50 7.99 3.29 5.39
CA ILE A 50 7.02 3.58 4.32
C ILE A 50 6.76 5.09 4.17
N LEU A 51 6.72 5.85 5.26
CA LEU A 51 6.57 7.31 5.20
C LEU A 51 7.74 8.00 4.50
N LYS A 52 8.96 7.46 4.57
CA LYS A 52 10.12 7.99 3.82
C LYS A 52 9.95 7.78 2.31
N GLN A 53 9.47 6.61 1.90
CA GLN A 53 9.20 6.34 0.48
C GLN A 53 8.04 7.18 -0.04
N LEU A 54 6.99 7.34 0.79
CA LEU A 54 5.86 8.21 0.49
C LEU A 54 6.31 9.66 0.28
N ASP A 55 7.18 10.21 1.13
CA ASP A 55 7.72 11.57 0.94
C ASP A 55 8.41 11.73 -0.42
N ILE A 56 9.22 10.74 -0.81
CA ILE A 56 9.92 10.75 -2.09
C ILE A 56 8.92 10.76 -3.24
N SER A 57 7.93 9.86 -3.24
CA SER A 57 6.87 9.81 -4.27
C SER A 57 6.05 11.10 -4.33
N VAL A 58 5.70 11.70 -3.19
CA VAL A 58 4.98 12.99 -3.14
C VAL A 58 5.85 14.12 -3.72
N ARG A 59 7.11 14.20 -3.33
CA ARG A 59 8.00 15.30 -3.70
C ARG A 59 8.44 15.24 -5.16
N LEU A 60 8.83 14.05 -5.63
CA LEU A 60 9.39 13.85 -6.96
C LEU A 60 8.32 13.53 -8.01
N HIS A 61 7.32 12.71 -7.66
CA HIS A 61 6.34 12.21 -8.63
C HIS A 61 4.92 12.77 -8.48
N LYS A 62 4.69 13.63 -7.49
CA LYS A 62 3.42 14.37 -7.30
C LYS A 62 2.17 13.48 -7.25
N ILE A 63 2.29 12.32 -6.59
CA ILE A 63 1.19 11.36 -6.43
C ILE A 63 -0.07 11.99 -5.81
N LYS A 64 -1.23 11.46 -6.18
CA LYS A 64 -2.54 11.88 -5.66
C LYS A 64 -3.15 10.90 -4.68
N GLN A 65 -2.70 9.65 -4.72
CA GLN A 65 -3.18 8.61 -3.83
C GLN A 65 -2.06 7.68 -3.35
N VAL A 66 -2.28 7.05 -2.21
CA VAL A 66 -1.49 5.93 -1.72
C VAL A 66 -2.41 4.73 -1.49
N VAL A 67 -1.96 3.56 -1.93
CA VAL A 67 -2.66 2.29 -1.77
C VAL A 67 -1.83 1.40 -0.86
N LEU A 68 -2.38 1.05 0.30
CA LEU A 68 -1.73 0.14 1.26
C LEU A 68 -2.41 -1.22 1.21
N ILE A 69 -1.63 -2.27 0.93
CA ILE A 69 -2.12 -3.64 0.79
C ILE A 69 -1.45 -4.51 1.86
N HIS A 70 -2.19 -4.86 2.90
CA HIS A 70 -1.83 -5.96 3.80
C HIS A 70 -2.39 -7.27 3.27
N HIS A 71 -1.97 -8.39 3.85
CA HIS A 71 -2.42 -9.69 3.37
C HIS A 71 -2.57 -10.71 4.49
N GLU A 72 -3.34 -11.74 4.18
CA GLU A 72 -3.54 -12.94 4.99
C GLU A 72 -2.26 -13.74 5.18
N ASP A 73 -2.09 -14.31 6.37
CA ASP A 73 -0.97 -15.18 6.72
C ASP A 73 0.40 -14.54 6.45
N CYS A 74 0.59 -13.32 6.97
CA CYS A 74 1.79 -12.53 6.79
C CYS A 74 2.87 -12.95 7.81
N GLY A 75 3.96 -13.54 7.31
CA GLY A 75 5.09 -13.95 8.15
C GLY A 75 5.74 -12.81 8.96
N ALA A 76 5.65 -11.56 8.49
CA ALA A 76 6.13 -10.41 9.26
C ALA A 76 5.25 -10.10 10.49
N TYR A 77 3.99 -10.53 10.52
CA TYR A 77 3.10 -10.43 11.67
C TYR A 77 3.16 -11.68 12.56
N GLY A 78 3.52 -12.85 12.00
CA GLY A 78 3.60 -14.10 12.74
C GLY A 78 2.24 -14.46 13.35
N LYS A 79 2.22 -14.84 14.63
CA LYS A 79 0.98 -15.18 15.36
C LYS A 79 -0.07 -14.05 15.40
N ASP A 80 0.37 -12.80 15.20
CA ASP A 80 -0.50 -11.63 15.24
C ASP A 80 -1.10 -11.30 13.85
N SER A 81 -0.93 -12.18 12.86
CA SER A 81 -1.41 -12.02 11.48
C SER A 81 -2.93 -12.21 11.35
N THR A 82 -3.72 -11.48 12.15
CA THR A 82 -5.18 -11.50 12.11
C THR A 82 -5.73 -10.34 11.28
N PRO A 83 -6.87 -10.51 10.59
CA PRO A 83 -7.51 -9.43 9.83
C PRO A 83 -7.70 -8.14 10.66
N GLU A 84 -8.04 -8.26 11.95
CA GLU A 84 -8.27 -7.14 12.86
C GLU A 84 -6.97 -6.36 13.13
N ASN A 85 -5.87 -7.06 13.38
CA ASN A 85 -4.56 -6.43 13.59
C ASN A 85 -4.08 -5.72 12.33
N HIS A 86 -4.22 -6.35 11.16
CA HIS A 86 -3.89 -5.72 9.89
C HIS A 86 -4.76 -4.48 9.63
N ALA A 87 -6.07 -4.55 9.87
CA ALA A 87 -6.99 -3.43 9.70
C ALA A 87 -6.67 -2.28 10.67
N ARG A 88 -6.34 -2.59 11.93
CA ARG A 88 -5.90 -1.59 12.93
C ARG A 88 -4.67 -0.84 12.45
N ASP A 89 -3.65 -1.56 11.97
CA ASP A 89 -2.40 -0.96 11.54
C ASP A 89 -2.56 -0.16 10.23
N LEU A 90 -3.36 -0.65 9.29
CA LEU A 90 -3.77 0.11 8.09
C LEU A 90 -4.47 1.42 8.44
N LYS A 91 -5.41 1.39 9.39
CA LYS A 91 -6.12 2.60 9.87
C LYS A 91 -5.17 3.57 10.58
N LYS A 92 -4.22 3.06 11.36
CA LYS A 92 -3.18 3.88 11.99
C LYS A 92 -2.29 4.55 10.93
N ALA A 93 -1.88 3.81 9.90
CA ALA A 93 -1.13 4.33 8.77
C ALA A 93 -1.92 5.44 8.05
N LYS A 94 -3.19 5.19 7.70
CA LYS A 94 -4.08 6.20 7.09
C LYS A 94 -4.18 7.48 7.91
N LYS A 95 -4.47 7.39 9.21
CA LYS A 95 -4.53 8.56 10.10
C LYS A 95 -3.23 9.37 10.07
N LYS A 96 -2.07 8.71 10.11
CA LYS A 96 -0.77 9.38 10.07
C LYS A 96 -0.49 10.02 8.72
N ILE A 97 -0.80 9.32 7.62
CA ILE A 97 -0.65 9.83 6.25
C ILE A 97 -1.55 11.05 6.04
N THR A 98 -2.83 10.97 6.38
CA THR A 98 -3.76 12.10 6.24
C THR A 98 -3.32 13.32 7.06
N LYS A 99 -2.73 13.13 8.24
CA LYS A 99 -2.17 14.23 9.04
C LYS A 99 -0.98 14.91 8.35
N LEU A 100 -0.13 14.15 7.65
CA LEU A 100 1.05 14.67 6.96
C LEU A 100 0.72 15.24 5.57
N TYR A 101 -0.20 14.60 4.85
CA TYR A 101 -0.59 14.91 3.49
C TYR A 101 -2.12 14.93 3.36
N PRO A 102 -2.80 16.00 3.82
CA PRO A 102 -4.27 16.05 3.88
C PRO A 102 -4.99 15.90 2.54
N LYS A 103 -4.32 16.23 1.43
CA LYS A 103 -4.86 16.13 0.07
C LYS A 103 -4.66 14.75 -0.57
N LEU A 104 -3.91 13.85 0.08
CA LEU A 104 -3.59 12.55 -0.48
C LEU A 104 -4.69 11.53 -0.12
N GLN A 105 -5.31 10.94 -1.14
CA GLN A 105 -6.25 9.85 -0.93
C GLN A 105 -5.51 8.61 -0.41
N THR A 106 -6.03 7.96 0.63
CA THR A 106 -5.43 6.73 1.19
C THR A 106 -6.42 5.58 1.14
N ASN A 107 -6.15 4.63 0.25
CA ASN A 107 -6.97 3.43 0.04
C ASN A 107 -6.31 2.24 0.74
N LEU A 108 -7.12 1.46 1.47
CA LEU A 108 -6.64 0.39 2.34
C LEU A 108 -7.24 -0.93 1.88
N TYR A 109 -6.40 -1.93 1.68
CA TYR A 109 -6.83 -3.25 1.26
C TYR A 109 -6.21 -4.35 2.10
N TYR A 110 -7.00 -5.41 2.29
CA TYR A 110 -6.57 -6.69 2.80
C TYR A 110 -6.70 -7.74 1.69
N LEU A 111 -5.59 -8.37 1.33
CA LEU A 111 -5.50 -9.37 0.28
C LEU A 111 -5.48 -10.78 0.86
N HIS A 112 -6.46 -11.59 0.49
CA HIS A 112 -6.52 -13.01 0.83
C HIS A 112 -5.59 -13.84 -0.06
N LEU A 113 -5.15 -15.00 0.43
CA LEU A 113 -4.28 -15.91 -0.32
C LEU A 113 -4.96 -16.46 -1.58
N ASP A 114 -6.29 -16.49 -1.64
CA ASP A 114 -7.06 -16.85 -2.83
C ASP A 114 -7.08 -15.74 -3.92
N GLY A 115 -6.65 -14.52 -3.59
CA GLY A 115 -6.62 -13.37 -4.49
C GLY A 115 -7.80 -12.40 -4.35
N LYS A 116 -8.71 -12.62 -3.40
CA LYS A 116 -9.77 -11.67 -3.06
C LYS A 116 -9.16 -10.44 -2.37
N PHE A 117 -9.59 -9.25 -2.79
CA PHE A 117 -9.28 -7.98 -2.14
C PHE A 117 -10.49 -7.50 -1.35
N ASP A 118 -10.31 -7.29 -0.05
CA ASP A 118 -11.29 -6.63 0.81
C ASP A 118 -10.83 -5.20 1.13
N GLU A 119 -11.72 -4.23 0.94
CA GLU A 119 -11.45 -2.84 1.30
C GLU A 119 -11.63 -2.64 2.81
N VAL A 120 -10.64 -2.03 3.45
CA VAL A 120 -10.67 -1.72 4.89
C VAL A 120 -11.16 -0.28 5.07
N LYS A 121 -12.40 -0.15 5.57
CA LYS A 121 -13.06 1.14 5.84
C LYS A 121 -12.55 1.80 7.12
#